data_AF-A0AAU5H0R5-F1
#
_entry.id   AF-A0AAU5H0R5-F1
#
_cell.length_a   1.000
_cell.length_b   1.000
_cell.length_c   1.000
_cell.angle_alpha   90.00
_cell.angle_beta   90.00
_cell.angle_gamma   90.00
#
_symmetry.space_group_name_H-M   'P 1'
#
loop_
_entity.id
_entity.type
_entity.pdbx_description
1 polymer ?
#
loop_
_entity_poly.entity_id
_entity_poly.type
_entity_poly.pdbx_seq_one_letter_code
_entity_poly.pdbx_strand_id
1 'polypeptide(L)'
;MPTPHGSRGGMAFSADELRVLRRALEAALQSSSTRPTPEDVQDCLRLAEAVEEASREGGRLRTFLFAELARYRAALPGSSAGYLERLRGALDTGYVPGPDDLAALRMLRAQPCGAIEQRRRLGLLHRCEQLAELDVRARLEARIPAPAGPVRPRLLALPGGRSGEPAKGKPGADPKRKVPTPGEIWPRRRPDSPPAPQDPPKPPPPEEEQRATG
;
A
#
# COMPACT_ATOMS: atom_id res chain seq x y z
N MET A 1 13.77 -21.22 6.88
CA MET A 1 14.46 -20.52 7.98
C MET A 1 13.41 -19.75 8.74
N PRO A 2 13.09 -20.11 9.99
CA PRO A 2 12.14 -19.33 10.78
C PRO A 2 12.73 -17.93 11.01
N THR A 3 11.95 -16.89 10.74
CA THR A 3 12.40 -15.50 10.92
C THR A 3 12.25 -15.09 12.38
N PRO A 4 13.30 -14.53 13.01
CA PRO A 4 13.23 -14.10 14.39
C PRO A 4 12.43 -12.80 14.46
N HIS A 5 11.30 -12.82 15.17
CA HIS A 5 10.62 -11.60 15.59
C HIS A 5 10.86 -11.39 17.10
N GLY A 6 11.60 -10.33 17.40
CA GLY A 6 11.64 -9.52 18.63
C GLY A 6 11.50 -10.19 20.01
N SER A 7 12.52 -9.99 20.84
CA SER A 7 12.64 -9.91 22.33
C SER A 7 11.69 -10.61 23.32
N ARG A 8 10.68 -11.38 22.91
CA ARG A 8 9.92 -12.32 23.74
C ARG A 8 9.72 -13.59 22.93
N GLY A 9 10.73 -14.47 23.03
CA GLY A 9 10.93 -15.63 22.16
C GLY A 9 9.77 -16.63 22.12
N GLY A 10 8.86 -16.43 21.18
CA GLY A 10 7.97 -17.47 20.66
C GLY A 10 7.99 -17.41 19.13
N MET A 11 8.41 -18.49 18.47
CA MET A 11 8.30 -18.61 17.01
C MET A 11 6.85 -18.91 16.65
N ALA A 12 6.11 -17.91 16.14
CA ALA A 12 4.77 -18.12 15.61
C ALA A 12 4.88 -18.33 14.09
N PHE A 13 4.54 -19.51 13.62
CA PHE A 13 4.45 -19.82 12.19
C PHE A 13 3.24 -19.10 11.57
N SER A 14 3.42 -18.51 10.39
CA SER A 14 2.32 -18.00 9.56
C SER A 14 1.47 -19.12 8.96
N ALA A 15 0.26 -18.81 8.49
CA ALA A 15 -0.64 -19.82 7.90
C ALA A 15 -0.03 -20.54 6.69
N ASP A 16 0.77 -19.84 5.88
CA ASP A 16 1.46 -20.44 4.74
C ASP A 16 2.63 -21.31 5.20
N GLU A 17 3.37 -20.90 6.22
CA GLU A 17 4.42 -21.73 6.81
C GLU A 17 3.87 -22.99 7.46
N LEU A 18 2.67 -22.95 8.04
CA LEU A 18 1.97 -24.14 8.55
C LEU A 18 1.54 -25.07 7.42
N ARG A 19 1.07 -24.54 6.29
CA ARG A 19 0.77 -25.36 5.09
C ARG A 19 2.04 -25.99 4.52
N VAL A 20 3.15 -25.26 4.53
CA VAL A 20 4.48 -25.76 4.11
C VAL A 20 4.97 -26.83 5.08
N LEU A 21 4.87 -26.61 6.39
CA LEU A 21 5.23 -27.59 7.41
C LEU A 21 4.39 -28.87 7.25
N ARG A 22 3.08 -28.74 7.01
CA ARG A 22 2.19 -29.88 6.75
C ARG A 22 2.62 -30.68 5.52
N ARG A 23 2.89 -30.01 4.40
CA ARG A 23 3.40 -30.69 3.18
C ARG A 23 4.78 -31.33 3.40
N ALA A 24 5.66 -30.66 4.13
CA ALA A 24 6.98 -31.19 4.46
C ALA A 24 6.88 -32.42 5.37
N LEU A 25 5.94 -32.43 6.32
CA LEU A 25 5.65 -33.58 7.18
C LEU A 25 5.03 -34.73 6.36
N GLU A 26 4.07 -34.45 5.49
CA GLU A 26 3.50 -35.43 4.55
C GLU A 26 4.60 -36.06 3.67
N ALA A 27 5.52 -35.25 3.13
CA ALA A 27 6.66 -35.72 2.34
C ALA A 27 7.67 -36.52 3.19
N ALA A 28 7.93 -36.11 4.44
CA ALA A 28 8.80 -36.82 5.35
C ALA A 28 8.24 -38.23 5.66
N LEU A 29 6.93 -38.33 5.96
CA LEU A 29 6.21 -39.59 6.19
C LEU A 29 6.19 -40.50 4.94
N GLN A 30 6.20 -39.93 3.73
CA GLN A 30 6.30 -40.67 2.47
C GLN A 30 7.73 -41.17 2.18
N SER A 31 8.74 -40.48 2.72
CA SER A 31 10.17 -40.78 2.50
C SER A 31 10.83 -41.63 3.59
N SER A 32 10.19 -41.78 4.76
CA SER A 32 10.68 -42.61 5.85
C SER A 32 10.63 -44.10 5.48
N SER A 33 11.78 -44.79 5.51
CA SER A 33 11.88 -46.24 5.26
C SER A 33 11.22 -47.09 6.36
N THR A 34 10.95 -46.46 7.51
CA THR A 34 10.17 -47.00 8.61
C THR A 34 8.73 -46.51 8.46
N ARG A 35 7.78 -47.45 8.38
CA ARG A 35 6.36 -47.11 8.33
C ARG A 35 5.98 -46.38 9.63
N PRO A 36 5.37 -45.19 9.59
CA PRO A 36 4.94 -44.49 10.79
C PRO A 36 3.99 -45.39 11.58
N THR A 37 4.18 -45.42 12.90
CA THR A 37 3.28 -46.17 13.78
C THR A 37 1.92 -45.47 13.83
N PRO A 38 0.82 -46.19 14.12
CA PRO A 38 -0.48 -45.55 14.30
C PRO A 38 -0.45 -44.48 15.40
N GLU A 39 0.41 -44.64 16.41
CA GLU A 39 0.67 -43.65 17.45
C GLU A 39 1.32 -42.37 16.89
N ASP A 40 2.36 -42.49 16.04
CA ASP A 40 3.01 -41.33 15.40
C ASP A 40 2.01 -40.53 14.54
N VAL A 41 1.13 -41.24 13.82
CA VAL A 41 0.07 -40.61 13.01
C VAL A 41 -0.91 -39.88 13.92
N GLN A 42 -1.34 -40.50 15.02
CA GLN A 42 -2.26 -39.88 15.97
C GLN A 42 -1.63 -38.65 16.65
N ASP A 43 -0.33 -38.68 16.96
CA ASP A 43 0.40 -37.53 17.49
C ASP A 43 0.49 -36.37 16.49
N CYS A 44 0.74 -36.68 15.22
CA CYS A 44 0.75 -35.66 14.17
C CYS A 44 -0.63 -34.99 13.99
N LEU A 45 -1.71 -35.78 14.08
CA LEU A 45 -3.08 -35.25 14.02
C LEU A 45 -3.39 -34.36 15.23
N ARG A 46 -3.03 -34.79 16.44
CA ARG A 46 -3.17 -33.98 17.66
C ARG A 46 -2.40 -32.66 17.57
N LEU A 47 -1.18 -32.71 17.04
CA LEU A 47 -0.37 -31.52 16.81
C LEU A 47 -1.02 -30.57 15.79
N ALA A 48 -1.54 -31.11 14.68
CA ALA A 48 -2.24 -30.30 13.68
C ALA A 48 -3.46 -29.59 14.27
N GLU A 49 -4.28 -30.29 15.05
CA GLU A 49 -5.43 -29.71 15.76
C GLU A 49 -5.00 -28.60 16.74
N ALA A 50 -3.95 -28.83 17.52
CA ALA A 50 -3.42 -27.83 18.45
C ALA A 50 -2.90 -26.57 17.74
N VAL A 51 -2.24 -26.75 16.58
CA VAL A 51 -1.75 -25.65 15.74
C VAL A 51 -2.90 -24.86 15.10
N GLU A 52 -3.95 -25.54 14.65
CA GLU A 52 -5.15 -24.88 14.12
C GLU A 52 -5.88 -24.08 15.20
N GLU A 53 -6.00 -24.64 16.42
CA GLU A 53 -6.55 -23.92 17.57
C GLU A 53 -5.73 -22.69 17.93
N ALA A 54 -4.40 -22.83 18.03
CA ALA A 54 -3.51 -21.71 18.30
C ALA A 54 -3.62 -20.62 17.21
N SER A 55 -3.78 -21.01 15.95
CA SER A 55 -3.96 -20.08 14.83
C SER A 55 -5.29 -19.32 14.93
N ARG A 56 -6.37 -20.01 15.31
CA ARG A 56 -7.70 -19.41 15.49
C ARG A 56 -7.72 -18.44 16.66
N GLU A 57 -7.14 -18.83 17.79
CA GLU A 57 -7.05 -17.98 18.98
C GLU A 57 -6.13 -16.78 18.72
N GLY A 58 -5.01 -16.97 18.02
CA GLY A 58 -4.17 -15.87 17.54
C GLY A 58 -4.94 -14.88 16.66
N GLY A 59 -5.87 -15.36 15.81
CA GLY A 59 -6.78 -14.51 15.03
C GLY A 59 -7.73 -13.68 15.90
N ARG A 60 -8.31 -14.28 16.95
CA ARG A 60 -9.17 -13.59 17.91
C ARG A 60 -8.41 -12.50 18.67
N LEU A 61 -7.21 -12.81 19.16
CA LEU A 61 -6.35 -11.84 19.84
C LEU A 61 -5.98 -10.67 18.94
N ARG A 62 -5.60 -10.92 17.68
CA ARG A 62 -5.31 -9.84 16.72
C ARG A 62 -6.54 -8.95 16.47
N THR A 63 -7.71 -9.55 16.33
CA THR A 63 -8.98 -8.81 16.16
C THR A 63 -9.25 -7.89 17.35
N PHE A 64 -9.06 -8.39 18.58
CA PHE A 64 -9.20 -7.59 19.79
C PHE A 64 -8.19 -6.44 19.85
N LEU A 65 -6.91 -6.71 19.55
CA LEU A 65 -5.85 -5.70 19.55
C LEU A 65 -6.09 -4.60 18.51
N PHE A 66 -6.61 -4.93 17.32
CA PHE A 66 -6.95 -3.93 16.31
C PHE A 66 -8.16 -3.10 16.72
N ALA A 67 -9.16 -3.70 17.37
CA ALA A 67 -10.28 -2.95 17.95
C ALA A 67 -9.82 -2.03 19.09
N GLU A 68 -8.87 -2.46 19.92
CA GLU A 68 -8.21 -1.58 20.88
C GLU A 68 -7.46 -0.43 20.21
N LEU A 69 -6.66 -0.72 19.18
CA LEU A 69 -5.92 0.31 18.45
C LEU A 69 -6.86 1.38 17.89
N ALA A 70 -7.99 0.97 17.31
CA ALA A 70 -9.03 1.87 16.83
C ALA A 70 -9.66 2.71 17.96
N ARG A 71 -9.92 2.12 19.14
CA ARG A 71 -10.42 2.86 20.32
C ARG A 71 -9.42 3.90 20.80
N TYR A 72 -8.14 3.54 20.91
CA TYR A 72 -7.08 4.50 21.25
C TYR A 72 -7.00 5.61 20.21
N ARG A 73 -7.08 5.29 18.92
CA ARG A 73 -7.07 6.29 17.84
C ARG A 73 -8.25 7.27 17.93
N ALA A 74 -9.45 6.77 18.25
CA ALA A 74 -10.64 7.61 18.41
C ALA A 74 -10.55 8.55 19.63
N ALA A 75 -9.76 8.20 20.64
CA ALA A 75 -9.55 9.02 21.84
C ALA A 75 -8.40 10.04 21.72
N LEU A 76 -7.85 10.22 20.52
CA LEU A 76 -6.80 11.22 20.29
C LEU A 76 -7.36 12.66 20.38
N PRO A 77 -6.54 13.64 20.83
CA PRO A 77 -5.12 13.52 21.18
C PRO A 77 -4.84 12.99 22.60
N GLY A 78 -5.87 12.83 23.44
CA GLY A 78 -5.74 12.47 24.86
C GLY A 78 -5.09 11.10 25.12
N SER A 79 -5.19 10.18 24.16
CA SER A 79 -4.64 8.82 24.21
C SER A 79 -3.29 8.65 23.49
N SER A 80 -2.63 9.74 23.10
CA SER A 80 -1.49 9.73 22.18
C SER A 80 -0.36 8.77 22.57
N ALA A 81 0.06 8.76 23.84
CA ALA A 81 1.10 7.85 24.32
C ALA A 81 0.73 6.37 24.13
N GLY A 82 -0.50 6.00 24.53
CA GLY A 82 -1.02 4.65 24.42
C GLY A 82 -1.23 4.21 22.97
N TYR A 83 -1.74 5.11 22.12
CA TYR A 83 -1.87 4.84 20.69
C TYR A 83 -0.53 4.53 20.04
N LEU A 84 0.51 5.34 20.31
CA LEU A 84 1.85 5.14 19.72
C LEU A 84 2.53 3.84 20.21
N GLU A 85 2.32 3.46 21.46
CA GLU A 85 2.83 2.19 22.00
C GLU A 85 2.13 0.99 21.35
N ARG A 86 0.79 1.02 21.30
CA ARG A 86 -0.01 -0.04 20.69
C ARG A 86 0.28 -0.18 19.20
N LEU A 87 0.39 0.93 18.48
CA LEU A 87 0.74 0.92 17.06
C LEU A 87 2.11 0.28 16.85
N ARG A 88 3.13 0.65 17.63
CA ARG A 88 4.46 0.04 17.53
C ARG A 88 4.40 -1.48 17.76
N GLY A 89 3.69 -1.92 18.80
CA GLY A 89 3.50 -3.34 19.07
C GLY A 89 2.80 -4.07 17.92
N ALA A 90 1.76 -3.46 17.34
CA ALA A 90 1.05 -4.02 16.19
C ALA A 90 1.98 -4.16 14.96
N LEU A 91 2.80 -3.14 14.67
CA LEU A 91 3.77 -3.19 13.56
C LEU A 91 4.81 -4.31 13.75
N ASP A 92 5.22 -4.59 14.99
CA ASP A 92 6.16 -5.66 15.29
C ASP A 92 5.54 -7.07 15.10
N THR A 93 4.20 -7.14 15.03
CA THR A 93 3.44 -8.37 14.69
C THR A 93 3.02 -8.46 13.21
N GLY A 94 3.51 -7.54 12.35
CA GLY A 94 3.20 -7.53 10.92
C GLY A 94 1.89 -6.83 10.55
N TYR A 95 1.33 -5.99 11.43
CA TYR A 95 0.20 -5.13 11.08
C TYR A 95 0.59 -4.16 9.95
N VAL A 96 -0.26 -4.06 8.94
CA VAL A 96 -0.12 -3.07 7.86
C VAL A 96 -0.94 -1.83 8.22
N PRO A 97 -0.31 -0.66 8.37
CA PRO A 97 -1.00 0.55 8.78
C PRO A 97 -1.96 1.07 7.71
N GLY A 98 -3.14 1.49 8.15
CA GLY A 98 -4.17 2.05 7.27
C GLY A 98 -4.06 3.57 7.09
N PRO A 99 -4.89 4.16 6.20
CA PRO A 99 -4.90 5.61 5.97
C PRO A 99 -5.21 6.41 7.24
N ASP A 100 -6.11 5.90 8.09
CA ASP A 100 -6.46 6.53 9.36
C ASP A 100 -5.27 6.56 10.34
N ASP A 101 -4.39 5.56 10.30
CA ASP A 101 -3.21 5.53 11.16
C ASP A 101 -2.18 6.57 10.70
N LEU A 102 -2.00 6.70 9.39
CA LEU A 102 -1.17 7.77 8.81
C LEU A 102 -1.74 9.15 9.12
N ALA A 103 -3.06 9.33 9.03
CA ALA A 103 -3.73 10.57 9.40
C ALA A 103 -3.53 10.90 10.88
N ALA A 104 -3.72 9.92 11.77
CA ALA A 104 -3.50 10.09 13.21
C ALA A 104 -2.05 10.47 13.53
N LEU A 105 -1.06 9.82 12.90
CA LEU A 105 0.35 10.15 13.09
C LEU A 105 0.71 11.55 12.57
N ARG A 106 0.16 11.97 11.42
CA ARG A 106 0.35 13.33 10.89
C ARG A 106 -0.27 14.40 11.79
N MET A 107 -1.47 14.14 12.31
CA MET A 107 -2.11 15.00 13.30
C MET A 107 -1.27 15.10 14.58
N LEU A 108 -0.78 13.97 15.11
CA LEU A 108 0.09 13.96 16.30
C LEU A 108 1.44 14.65 16.06
N ARG A 109 1.95 14.63 14.83
CA ARG A 109 3.17 15.35 14.43
C ARG A 109 3.01 16.86 14.43
N ALA A 110 1.79 17.36 14.21
CA ALA A 110 1.48 18.78 14.27
C ALA A 110 1.33 19.31 15.71
N GLN A 111 1.19 18.42 16.69
CA GLN A 111 1.06 18.80 18.10
C GLN A 111 2.44 19.10 18.72
N PRO A 112 2.55 20.13 19.58
CA PRO A 112 3.80 20.45 20.25
C PRO A 112 4.20 19.35 21.24
N CYS A 113 5.47 18.97 21.24
CA CYS A 113 6.05 18.03 22.19
C CYS A 113 7.57 18.18 22.29
N GLY A 114 8.20 17.53 23.27
CA GLY A 114 9.65 17.49 23.42
C GLY A 114 10.35 16.79 22.24
N ALA A 115 11.66 17.07 22.08
CA ALA A 115 12.46 16.59 20.94
C ALA A 115 12.49 15.05 20.81
N ILE A 116 12.53 14.32 21.93
CA ILE A 116 12.55 12.85 21.95
C ILE A 116 11.25 12.29 21.37
N GLU A 117 10.12 12.78 21.87
CA GLU A 117 8.80 12.33 21.41
C GLU A 117 8.57 12.74 19.95
N GLN A 118 9.04 13.91 19.55
CA GLN A 118 8.96 14.37 18.16
C GLN A 118 9.73 13.46 17.20
N ARG A 119 10.91 12.97 17.61
CA ARG A 119 11.71 11.98 16.87
C ARG A 119 11.02 10.61 16.83
N ARG A 120 10.43 10.18 17.94
CA ARG A 120 9.66 8.92 18.01
C ARG A 120 8.46 8.94 17.05
N ARG A 121 7.66 10.00 17.06
CA ARG A 121 6.53 10.19 16.14
C ARG A 121 6.96 10.19 14.69
N LEU A 122 8.07 10.88 14.37
CA LEU A 122 8.63 10.93 13.01
C LEU A 122 9.08 9.55 12.53
N GLY A 123 9.85 8.84 13.34
CA GLY A 123 10.33 7.50 12.99
C GLY A 123 9.19 6.50 12.79
N LEU A 124 8.14 6.60 13.62
CA LEU A 124 6.96 5.75 13.48
C LEU A 124 6.16 6.08 12.22
N LEU A 125 5.96 7.37 11.91
CA LEU A 125 5.32 7.80 10.66
C LEU A 125 6.06 7.27 9.44
N HIS A 126 7.38 7.43 9.40
CA HIS A 126 8.19 6.95 8.28
C HIS A 126 8.09 5.43 8.08
N ARG A 127 8.18 4.66 9.18
CA ARG A 127 7.99 3.20 9.13
C ARG A 127 6.61 2.84 8.62
N CYS A 128 5.56 3.53 9.08
CA CYS A 128 4.21 3.26 8.62
C CYS A 128 4.01 3.57 7.14
N GLU A 129 4.56 4.69 6.65
CA GLU A 129 4.50 5.07 5.24
C GLU A 129 5.19 4.04 4.35
N GLN A 130 6.39 3.56 4.74
CA GLN A 130 7.09 2.49 4.02
C GLN A 130 6.27 1.21 3.94
N LEU A 131 5.67 0.77 5.06
CA LEU A 131 4.87 -0.46 5.09
C LEU A 131 3.60 -0.33 4.24
N ALA A 132 2.92 0.82 4.31
CA ALA A 132 1.75 1.10 3.49
C ALA A 132 2.11 1.15 2.00
N GLU A 133 3.26 1.74 1.64
CA GLU A 133 3.74 1.76 0.26
C GLU A 133 4.02 0.34 -0.26
N LEU A 134 4.71 -0.48 0.54
CA LEU A 134 5.00 -1.87 0.18
C LEU A 134 3.72 -2.70 -0.03
N ASP A 135 2.72 -2.52 0.85
CA ASP A 135 1.42 -3.18 0.72
C ASP A 135 0.69 -2.73 -0.56
N VAL A 136 0.66 -1.43 -0.85
CA VAL A 136 0.07 -0.92 -2.10
C VAL A 136 0.79 -1.47 -3.32
N ARG A 137 2.14 -1.50 -3.31
CA ARG A 137 2.94 -2.07 -4.39
C ARG A 137 2.62 -3.55 -4.61
N ALA A 138 2.58 -4.34 -3.54
CA ALA A 138 2.23 -5.76 -3.61
C ALA A 138 0.82 -5.98 -4.19
N ARG A 139 -0.16 -5.15 -3.79
CA ARG A 139 -1.53 -5.21 -4.33
C ARG A 139 -1.60 -4.83 -5.82
N LEU A 140 -0.80 -3.86 -6.25
CA LEU A 140 -0.72 -3.46 -7.66
C LEU A 140 -0.08 -4.57 -8.50
N GLU A 141 1.02 -5.15 -8.03
CA GLU A 141 1.69 -6.28 -8.68
C GLU A 141 0.74 -7.48 -8.80
N ALA A 142 0.00 -7.82 -7.75
CA ALA A 142 -0.98 -8.89 -7.79
C ALA A 142 -2.15 -8.64 -8.77
N ARG A 143 -2.41 -7.37 -9.13
CA ARG A 143 -3.48 -6.98 -10.05
C ARG A 143 -3.02 -6.88 -11.51
N ILE A 144 -1.71 -6.82 -11.76
CA ILE A 144 -1.16 -6.92 -13.11
C ILE A 144 -1.05 -8.40 -13.43
N PRO A 145 -1.86 -8.95 -14.38
CA PRO A 145 -1.69 -10.33 -14.78
C PRO A 145 -0.27 -10.52 -15.31
N ALA A 146 0.45 -11.49 -14.76
CA ALA A 146 1.73 -11.91 -15.32
C ALA A 146 1.54 -12.21 -16.81
N PRO A 147 2.44 -11.74 -17.70
CA PRO A 147 2.32 -12.06 -19.11
C PRO A 147 2.32 -13.58 -19.25
N ALA A 148 1.20 -14.11 -19.75
CA ALA A 148 1.02 -15.54 -19.99
C ALA A 148 1.94 -15.96 -21.16
N GLY A 149 3.15 -16.38 -20.82
CA GLY A 149 4.11 -16.96 -21.76
C GLY A 149 5.53 -16.41 -21.59
N PRO A 150 6.55 -17.11 -22.12
CA PRO A 150 7.90 -16.58 -22.14
C PRO A 150 7.89 -15.30 -22.98
N VAL A 151 7.95 -14.15 -22.30
CA VAL A 151 8.26 -12.88 -22.94
C VAL A 151 9.73 -12.96 -23.33
N ARG A 152 9.99 -13.62 -24.47
CA ARG A 152 11.16 -13.27 -25.26
C ARG A 152 11.06 -11.77 -25.48
N PRO A 153 12.09 -10.97 -25.16
CA PRO A 153 12.08 -9.58 -25.56
C PRO A 153 12.00 -9.58 -27.09
N ARG A 154 10.79 -9.36 -27.63
CA ARG A 154 10.65 -8.98 -29.03
C ARG A 154 11.24 -7.59 -29.09
N LEU A 155 12.56 -7.56 -29.31
CA LEU A 155 13.22 -6.44 -29.95
C LEU A 155 12.28 -6.03 -31.08
N LEU A 156 11.76 -4.81 -31.00
CA LEU A 156 11.05 -4.18 -32.08
C LEU A 156 12.04 -4.13 -33.25
N ALA A 157 11.99 -5.16 -34.09
CA ALA A 157 12.74 -5.20 -35.33
C ALA A 157 12.24 -4.02 -36.15
N LEU A 158 13.08 -3.00 -36.29
CA LEU A 158 12.87 -1.96 -37.27
C LEU A 158 12.63 -2.63 -38.62
N PRO A 159 11.56 -2.27 -39.36
CA PRO A 159 11.35 -2.80 -40.69
C PRO A 159 12.37 -2.16 -41.63
N GLY A 160 13.50 -2.82 -41.84
CA GLY A 160 14.50 -2.37 -42.81
C GLY A 160 15.84 -3.04 -42.62
N GLY A 161 16.09 -4.13 -43.35
CA GLY A 161 17.40 -4.78 -43.33
C GLY A 161 17.42 -6.16 -43.99
N ARG A 162 17.03 -6.26 -45.26
CA ARG A 162 17.40 -7.39 -46.12
C ARG A 162 17.91 -6.84 -47.45
N SER A 163 19.22 -6.91 -47.66
CA SER A 163 19.85 -6.76 -48.98
C SER A 163 20.40 -8.13 -49.41
N GLY A 164 19.55 -8.89 -50.11
CA GLY A 164 19.99 -9.79 -51.18
C GLY A 164 19.76 -9.05 -52.49
N GLU A 165 20.81 -8.92 -53.30
CA GLU A 165 20.82 -8.36 -54.65
C GLU A 165 20.28 -9.37 -55.71
N PRO A 166 20.08 -8.99 -56.99
CA PRO A 166 19.23 -7.92 -57.49
C PRO A 166 18.33 -8.40 -58.66
N ALA A 167 17.16 -7.81 -58.87
CA ALA A 167 16.40 -8.03 -60.11
C ALA A 167 15.80 -6.72 -60.64
N LYS A 168 16.09 -6.48 -61.93
CA LYS A 168 15.81 -5.29 -62.75
C LYS A 168 14.32 -4.89 -62.78
N GLY A 169 14.05 -3.59 -62.65
CA GLY A 169 12.78 -2.95 -63.01
C GLY A 169 12.88 -1.42 -62.93
N LYS A 170 12.50 -0.73 -64.02
CA LYS A 170 12.71 0.71 -64.32
C LYS A 170 11.91 1.68 -63.43
N PRO A 171 12.29 2.99 -63.35
CA PRO A 171 11.80 3.93 -62.36
C PRO A 171 10.54 4.68 -62.80
N GLY A 172 9.60 4.86 -61.87
CA GLY A 172 8.39 5.66 -62.04
C GLY A 172 8.14 6.55 -60.82
N ALA A 173 8.32 7.85 -61.04
CA ALA A 173 7.95 9.05 -60.29
C ALA A 173 7.25 8.95 -58.92
N ASP A 174 7.83 9.70 -57.97
CA ASP A 174 7.26 10.18 -56.70
C ASP A 174 5.84 10.77 -56.83
N PRO A 175 5.03 10.62 -55.76
CA PRO A 175 4.39 11.79 -55.19
C PRO A 175 4.56 11.90 -53.67
N LYS A 176 5.14 13.05 -53.30
CA LYS A 176 5.29 13.66 -51.97
C LYS A 176 4.16 13.30 -50.99
N ARG A 177 4.51 12.59 -49.90
CA ARG A 177 3.68 12.47 -48.69
C ARG A 177 3.67 13.83 -47.97
N LYS A 178 2.48 14.42 -47.82
CA LYS A 178 2.26 15.58 -46.94
C LYS A 178 2.32 15.10 -45.48
N VAL A 179 3.24 15.64 -44.70
CA VAL A 179 3.28 15.43 -43.24
C VAL A 179 2.20 16.33 -42.62
N PRO A 180 1.25 15.81 -41.82
CA PRO A 180 0.27 16.67 -41.13
C PRO A 180 0.97 17.53 -40.08
N THR A 181 0.67 18.83 -40.09
CA THR A 181 1.23 19.81 -39.16
C THR A 181 0.57 19.64 -37.78
N PRO A 182 1.30 19.81 -36.64
CA PRO A 182 0.80 19.54 -35.27
C PRO A 182 -0.48 20.22 -34.77
N GLY A 183 -1.15 21.06 -35.58
CA GLY A 183 -2.41 21.71 -35.24
C GLY A 183 -3.67 20.87 -35.49
N GLU A 184 -3.57 19.73 -36.16
CA GLU A 184 -4.72 18.87 -36.51
C GLU A 184 -4.98 17.75 -35.49
N ILE A 185 -4.11 17.54 -34.50
CA ILE A 185 -4.19 16.41 -33.55
C ILE A 185 -4.67 16.84 -32.15
N TRP A 186 -4.83 18.15 -31.88
CA TRP A 186 -5.31 18.65 -30.60
C TRP A 186 -6.44 19.69 -30.74
N PRO A 187 -7.64 19.45 -30.19
CA PRO A 187 -8.66 20.48 -30.09
C PRO A 187 -8.18 21.57 -29.11
N ARG A 188 -8.08 22.82 -29.59
CA ARG A 188 -7.80 23.98 -28.75
C ARG A 188 -8.92 24.15 -27.73
N ARG A 189 -8.60 24.07 -26.43
CA ARG A 189 -9.46 24.59 -25.36
C ARG A 189 -9.62 26.09 -25.56
N ARG A 190 -10.85 26.56 -25.67
CA ARG A 190 -11.15 28.00 -25.57
C ARG A 190 -10.82 28.44 -24.13
N PRO A 191 -10.07 29.53 -23.93
CA PRO A 191 -9.97 30.15 -22.62
C PRO A 191 -11.33 30.73 -22.24
N ASP A 192 -11.86 30.37 -21.08
CA ASP A 192 -13.02 31.04 -20.49
C ASP A 192 -12.71 32.53 -20.30
N SER A 193 -13.65 33.39 -20.69
CA SER A 193 -13.51 34.84 -20.54
C SER A 193 -13.46 35.21 -19.05
N PRO A 194 -12.60 36.16 -18.64
CA PRO A 194 -12.53 36.59 -17.26
C PRO A 194 -13.83 37.30 -16.82
N PRO A 195 -14.26 37.14 -15.55
CA PRO A 195 -15.46 37.81 -15.06
C PRO A 195 -15.28 39.33 -15.04
N ALA A 196 -16.34 40.05 -15.39
CA ALA A 196 -16.38 41.51 -15.40
C ALA A 196 -16.15 42.11 -13.99
N PRO A 197 -15.52 43.30 -13.88
CA PRO A 197 -15.31 43.96 -12.59
C PRO A 197 -16.63 44.35 -11.93
N GLN A 198 -16.78 44.04 -10.64
CA GLN A 198 -17.88 44.52 -9.81
C GLN A 198 -17.57 45.95 -9.33
N ASP A 199 -18.54 46.86 -9.47
CA ASP A 199 -18.45 48.23 -8.95
C ASP A 199 -18.34 48.25 -7.43
N PRO A 200 -17.55 49.17 -6.83
CA PRO A 200 -17.40 49.25 -5.39
C PRO A 200 -18.68 49.77 -4.70
N PRO A 201 -19.01 49.29 -3.49
CA PRO A 201 -20.18 49.72 -2.75
C PRO A 201 -20.06 51.18 -2.26
N LYS A 202 -21.17 51.91 -2.37
CA LYS A 202 -21.36 53.31 -1.96
C LYS A 202 -21.22 53.45 -0.43
N PRO A 203 -20.48 54.46 0.08
CA PRO A 203 -20.36 54.69 1.52
C PRO A 203 -21.70 55.19 2.12
N PRO A 204 -22.01 54.85 3.39
CA PRO A 204 -23.20 55.34 4.09
C PRO A 204 -23.08 56.83 4.43
N PRO A 205 -24.21 57.58 4.50
CA PRO A 205 -24.20 58.98 4.91
C PRO A 205 -23.93 59.13 6.43
N PRO A 206 -23.36 60.27 6.87
CA PRO A 206 -23.07 60.52 8.27
C PRO A 206 -24.31 60.92 9.10
N GLU A 207 -24.20 60.53 10.36
CA GLU A 207 -24.94 60.76 11.61
C GLU A 207 -25.93 61.94 11.70
N GLU A 208 -27.11 61.67 12.27
CA GLU A 208 -27.94 62.68 12.95
C GLU A 208 -27.85 62.49 14.48
N GLU A 209 -27.13 63.44 15.07
CA GLU A 209 -27.04 63.75 16.49
C GLU A 209 -28.42 64.16 17.04
N GLN A 210 -29.12 63.26 17.74
CA GLN A 210 -30.30 63.64 18.51
C GLN A 210 -29.89 64.07 19.92
N ARG A 211 -29.66 65.38 20.06
CA ARG A 211 -29.76 66.07 21.35
C ARG A 211 -31.21 66.45 21.63
N ALA A 212 -31.60 66.19 22.88
CA ALA A 212 -32.61 66.89 23.68
C ALA A 212 -34.09 66.78 23.31
N THR A 213 -34.88 66.14 24.19
CA THR A 213 -35.83 66.83 25.10
C THR A 213 -36.50 65.83 26.04
N GLY A 214 -36.59 66.15 27.33
CA GLY A 214 -37.33 65.40 28.35
C GLY A 214 -36.64 65.37 29.70
#